data_AF-A0A6M8VUA6-F1
#
_entry.id   AF-A0A6M8VUA6-F1
#
_cell.length_a   1.000
_cell.length_b   1.000
_cell.length_c   1.000
_cell.angle_alpha   90.00
_cell.angle_beta   90.00
_cell.angle_gamma   90.00
#
_symmetry.space_group_name_H-M   'P 1'
#
loop_
_entity.id
_entity.type
_entity.pdbx_description
1 polymer ?
#
loop_
_entity_poly.entity_id
_entity_poly.type
_entity_poly.pdbx_seq_one_letter_code
_entity_poly.pdbx_strand_id
1 'polypeptide(L)'
;MADRRSGLQIIDVSDPALPVRLGSLDTPDSAYDLVVSGSMVYIADNDAGLAIVDVSDPAEPVLVGTHPTFDRAYAVELVGTTVLLGDRSGGLRIIDVHDPSSPAEVAVYAQSERVWGVAAAGQIVCVSMRSGGVDFVDLSDPARPVKLGEYRALDEPRDVAMVGSTAYVCDYGDRSLHIIDVRDATNPGLIGKFHTPHVAESVTVEGSVAYLAGVTEGLHLIDVSDCPPCRADLTGDGAVDTRDFVAFLNLWALGDPAADWNGDGVVDTRDFIAYLGAWAAGC
;
A
#
# COMPACT_ATOMS: atom_id res chain seq x y z
N MET A 1 -32.09 1.44 22.75
CA MET A 1 -30.68 1.04 22.63
C MET A 1 -30.17 1.73 21.39
N ALA A 2 -29.28 2.72 21.52
CA ALA A 2 -28.58 3.27 20.37
C ALA A 2 -27.61 2.20 19.89
N ASP A 3 -27.83 1.60 18.71
CA ASP A 3 -26.76 0.79 18.13
C ASP A 3 -25.59 1.74 17.83
N ARG A 4 -24.38 1.26 18.10
CA ARG A 4 -23.13 2.01 17.91
C ARG A 4 -22.52 1.67 16.55
N ARG A 5 -23.33 1.48 15.50
CA ARG A 5 -22.83 1.07 14.18
C ARG A 5 -23.04 2.18 13.17
N SER A 6 -22.33 3.30 13.34
CA SER A 6 -22.22 4.23 12.22
C SER A 6 -21.31 3.60 11.16
N GLY A 7 -21.89 3.13 10.05
CA GLY A 7 -21.14 2.62 8.91
C GLY A 7 -20.39 3.73 8.20
N LEU A 8 -21.09 4.44 7.30
CA LEU A 8 -20.55 5.59 6.57
C LEU A 8 -21.05 6.91 7.18
N GLN A 9 -20.14 7.84 7.46
CA GLN A 9 -20.47 9.24 7.77
C GLN A 9 -19.83 10.16 6.73
N ILE A 10 -20.61 11.12 6.23
CA ILE A 10 -20.14 12.10 5.26
C ILE A 10 -20.04 13.45 5.96
N ILE A 11 -18.83 14.01 5.97
CA ILE A 11 -18.50 15.22 6.72
C ILE A 11 -17.85 16.22 5.77
N ASP A 12 -18.41 17.42 5.71
CA ASP A 12 -17.77 18.57 5.08
C ASP A 12 -16.65 19.09 5.99
N VAL A 13 -15.44 19.12 5.45
CA VAL A 13 -14.22 19.60 6.11
C VAL A 13 -13.64 20.83 5.42
N SER A 14 -14.43 21.54 4.61
CA SER A 14 -14.02 22.76 3.91
C SER A 14 -13.58 23.87 4.87
N ASP A 15 -14.15 23.90 6.08
CA ASP A 15 -13.59 24.60 7.23
C ASP A 15 -13.05 23.56 8.24
N PRO A 16 -11.72 23.34 8.30
CA PRO A 16 -11.13 22.39 9.23
C PRO A 16 -11.38 22.73 10.72
N ALA A 17 -11.69 23.99 11.03
CA ALA A 17 -12.05 24.40 12.40
C ALA A 17 -13.52 24.12 12.73
N LEU A 18 -14.36 23.89 11.73
CA LEU A 18 -15.78 23.63 11.89
C LEU A 18 -16.30 22.53 10.94
N PRO A 19 -15.94 21.26 11.17
CA PRO A 19 -16.48 20.14 10.38
C PRO A 19 -18.00 20.00 10.55
N VAL A 20 -18.72 19.77 9.45
CA VAL A 20 -20.19 19.63 9.44
C VAL A 20 -20.58 18.27 8.85
N ARG A 21 -21.33 17.46 9.59
CA ARG A 21 -21.89 16.22 9.04
C ARG A 21 -23.00 16.54 8.04
N LEU A 22 -22.83 16.09 6.79
CA LEU A 22 -23.80 16.23 5.72
C LEU A 22 -24.83 15.09 5.74
N GLY A 23 -24.37 13.85 5.93
CA GLY A 23 -25.21 12.66 5.88
C GLY A 23 -24.56 11.44 6.52
N SER A 24 -25.25 10.31 6.44
CA SER A 24 -24.73 9.01 6.86
C SER A 24 -25.55 7.88 6.28
N LEU A 25 -24.93 6.71 6.20
CA LEU A 25 -25.58 5.46 5.88
C LEU A 25 -25.09 4.37 6.83
N ASP A 26 -26.01 3.63 7.44
CA ASP A 26 -25.66 2.43 8.19
C ASP A 26 -25.35 1.32 7.18
N THR A 27 -24.11 0.85 7.17
CA THR A 27 -23.68 -0.27 6.34
C THR A 27 -24.20 -1.58 6.95
N PRO A 28 -24.33 -2.65 6.14
CA PRO A 28 -24.79 -3.96 6.63
C PRO A 28 -24.05 -4.51 7.86
N ASP A 29 -22.73 -4.29 7.98
CA ASP A 29 -21.95 -4.59 9.19
C ASP A 29 -21.00 -3.42 9.56
N SER A 30 -19.82 -3.74 10.09
CA SER A 30 -18.84 -2.79 10.59
C SER A 30 -17.88 -2.45 9.47
N ALA A 31 -17.87 -1.19 9.03
CA ALA A 31 -16.90 -0.71 8.06
C ALA A 31 -15.48 -0.74 8.65
N TYR A 32 -14.55 -1.41 7.97
CA TYR A 32 -13.13 -1.50 8.35
C TYR A 32 -12.26 -0.56 7.53
N ASP A 33 -12.57 -0.44 6.24
CA ASP A 33 -11.79 0.35 5.29
C ASP A 33 -12.68 0.82 4.13
N LEU A 34 -12.28 1.90 3.45
CA LEU A 34 -13.01 2.44 2.32
C LEU A 34 -12.10 3.11 1.28
N VAL A 35 -12.54 3.07 0.02
CA VAL A 35 -11.95 3.83 -1.08
C VAL A 35 -13.04 4.59 -1.83
N VAL A 36 -12.72 5.82 -2.26
CA VAL A 36 -13.64 6.73 -2.94
C VAL A 36 -13.22 6.92 -4.40
N SER A 37 -14.17 6.80 -5.33
CA SER A 37 -13.95 7.09 -6.75
C SER A 37 -15.11 7.88 -7.32
N GLY A 38 -14.87 9.17 -7.58
CA GLY A 38 -15.92 10.10 -7.96
C GLY A 38 -16.98 10.20 -6.86
N SER A 39 -18.22 9.82 -7.18
CA SER A 39 -19.34 9.76 -6.23
C SER A 39 -19.62 8.36 -5.69
N MET A 40 -18.77 7.37 -5.97
CA MET A 40 -18.90 6.02 -5.42
C MET A 40 -17.93 5.79 -4.27
N VAL A 41 -18.40 5.12 -3.22
CA VAL A 41 -17.61 4.64 -2.09
C VAL A 41 -17.69 3.13 -2.03
N TYR A 42 -16.54 2.48 -1.95
CA TYR A 42 -16.41 1.02 -1.83
C TYR A 42 -15.88 0.72 -0.43
N ILE A 43 -16.56 -0.14 0.31
CA ILE A 43 -16.34 -0.34 1.75
C ILE A 43 -16.08 -1.82 2.02
N ALA A 44 -14.98 -2.11 2.71
CA ALA A 44 -14.78 -3.40 3.37
C ALA A 44 -15.64 -3.46 4.64
N ASP A 45 -16.74 -4.20 4.58
CA ASP A 45 -17.81 -4.20 5.58
C ASP A 45 -17.85 -5.52 6.38
N ASN A 46 -16.70 -5.93 6.91
CA ASN A 46 -16.56 -7.07 7.82
C ASN A 46 -17.25 -8.34 7.28
N ASP A 47 -18.16 -8.95 8.05
CA ASP A 47 -18.87 -10.19 7.70
C ASP A 47 -19.86 -10.00 6.51
N ALA A 48 -20.16 -8.75 6.09
CA ALA A 48 -21.00 -8.46 4.93
C ALA A 48 -20.23 -8.43 3.60
N GLY A 49 -18.90 -8.41 3.64
CA GLY A 49 -18.04 -8.37 2.45
C GLY A 49 -17.88 -6.95 1.91
N LEU A 50 -18.14 -6.73 0.62
CA LEU A 50 -18.07 -5.42 -0.03
C LEU A 50 -19.43 -4.73 0.01
N ALA A 51 -19.47 -3.47 0.45
CA ALA A 51 -20.59 -2.57 0.24
C ALA A 51 -20.22 -1.44 -0.73
N ILE A 52 -21.14 -1.09 -1.64
CA ILE A 52 -20.94 -0.04 -2.64
C ILE A 52 -22.02 1.02 -2.46
N VAL A 53 -21.61 2.25 -2.19
CA VAL A 53 -22.50 3.36 -1.82
C VAL A 53 -22.32 4.52 -2.80
N ASP A 54 -23.44 5.00 -3.35
CA ASP A 54 -23.49 6.25 -4.11
C ASP A 54 -23.66 7.42 -3.13
N VAL A 55 -22.75 8.38 -3.21
CA VAL A 55 -22.70 9.61 -2.40
C VAL A 55 -22.83 10.87 -3.27
N SER A 56 -23.44 10.74 -4.46
CA SER A 56 -23.70 11.88 -5.37
C SER A 56 -24.53 12.97 -4.69
N ASP A 57 -25.46 12.59 -3.81
CA ASP A 57 -26.02 13.48 -2.80
C ASP A 57 -25.41 13.12 -1.42
N PRO A 58 -24.49 13.95 -0.88
CA PRO A 58 -23.83 13.66 0.38
C PRO A 58 -24.78 13.76 1.59
N ALA A 59 -25.97 14.36 1.44
CA ALA A 59 -26.99 14.38 2.49
C ALA A 59 -27.82 13.10 2.53
N GLU A 60 -27.96 12.42 1.39
CA GLU A 60 -28.76 11.20 1.21
C GLU A 60 -27.95 10.09 0.51
N PRO A 61 -26.90 9.55 1.14
CA PRO A 61 -26.15 8.42 0.59
C PRO A 61 -27.01 7.18 0.40
N VAL A 62 -26.76 6.41 -0.67
CA VAL A 62 -27.56 5.24 -1.06
C VAL A 62 -26.68 4.01 -1.27
N LEU A 63 -26.99 2.91 -0.60
CA LEU A 63 -26.38 1.61 -0.86
C LEU A 63 -26.86 1.09 -2.22
N VAL A 64 -25.97 1.00 -3.21
CA VAL A 64 -26.29 0.58 -4.58
C VAL A 64 -25.97 -0.88 -4.87
N GLY A 65 -25.02 -1.46 -4.16
CA GLY A 65 -24.61 -2.85 -4.35
C GLY A 65 -23.88 -3.45 -3.16
N THR A 66 -23.86 -4.77 -3.11
CA THR A 66 -23.13 -5.55 -2.10
C THR A 66 -22.56 -6.81 -2.73
N HIS A 67 -21.41 -7.27 -2.26
CA HIS A 67 -20.84 -8.56 -2.64
C HIS A 67 -20.33 -9.31 -1.40
N PRO A 68 -20.97 -10.42 -0.99
CA PRO A 68 -20.51 -11.18 0.17
C PRO A 68 -19.18 -11.86 -0.14
N THR A 69 -18.34 -12.00 0.88
CA THR A 69 -17.06 -12.70 0.79
C THR A 69 -17.05 -13.98 1.60
N PHE A 70 -15.90 -14.66 1.68
CA PHE A 70 -15.82 -15.97 2.33
C PHE A 70 -15.79 -15.83 3.86
N ASP A 71 -15.01 -14.86 4.33
CA ASP A 71 -14.91 -14.44 5.73
C ASP A 71 -14.85 -12.90 5.71
N ARG A 72 -14.40 -12.28 6.81
CA ARG A 72 -14.40 -10.83 6.99
C ARG A 72 -13.56 -10.08 5.98
N ALA A 73 -14.12 -9.02 5.40
CA ALA A 73 -13.38 -8.03 4.63
C ALA A 73 -12.69 -7.01 5.55
N TYR A 74 -11.41 -6.72 5.29
CA TYR A 74 -10.61 -5.80 6.11
C TYR A 74 -9.99 -4.63 5.36
N ALA A 75 -9.63 -4.82 4.09
CA ALA A 75 -8.97 -3.81 3.28
C ALA A 75 -9.63 -3.73 1.92
N VAL A 76 -9.69 -2.53 1.34
CA VAL A 76 -10.27 -2.30 0.02
C VAL A 76 -9.44 -1.32 -0.79
N GLU A 77 -9.15 -1.68 -2.03
CA GLU A 77 -8.47 -0.81 -2.99
C GLU A 77 -9.18 -0.86 -4.34
N LEU A 78 -9.14 0.24 -5.11
CA LEU A 78 -9.77 0.31 -6.42
C LEU A 78 -8.74 0.56 -7.53
N VAL A 79 -8.63 -0.38 -8.46
CA VAL A 79 -7.83 -0.25 -9.69
C VAL A 79 -8.76 -0.16 -10.89
N GLY A 80 -8.98 1.06 -11.39
CA GLY A 80 -9.92 1.29 -12.49
C GLY A 80 -11.36 0.95 -12.09
N THR A 81 -11.92 -0.12 -12.67
CA THR A 81 -13.24 -0.66 -12.31
C THR A 81 -13.15 -1.98 -11.55
N THR A 82 -11.99 -2.30 -10.97
CA THR A 82 -11.76 -3.52 -10.22
C THR A 82 -11.50 -3.20 -8.76
N VAL A 83 -12.36 -3.71 -7.88
CA VAL A 83 -12.16 -3.69 -6.44
C VAL A 83 -11.28 -4.87 -6.04
N LEU A 84 -10.28 -4.58 -5.24
CA LEU A 84 -9.42 -5.53 -4.56
C LEU A 84 -9.81 -5.56 -3.09
N LEU A 85 -10.36 -6.67 -2.63
CA LEU A 85 -10.86 -6.81 -1.27
C LEU A 85 -10.05 -7.85 -0.49
N GLY A 86 -9.40 -7.40 0.57
CA GLY A 86 -8.67 -8.28 1.48
C GLY A 86 -9.60 -9.05 2.40
N ASP A 87 -9.66 -10.37 2.26
CA ASP A 87 -10.48 -11.25 3.09
C ASP A 87 -9.62 -11.95 4.16
N ARG A 88 -10.20 -12.13 5.36
CA ARG A 88 -9.58 -12.79 6.51
C ARG A 88 -9.09 -14.20 6.26
N SER A 89 -9.82 -14.97 5.45
CA SER A 89 -9.56 -16.38 5.19
C SER A 89 -9.77 -16.76 3.71
N GLY A 90 -10.13 -15.80 2.87
CA GLY A 90 -10.46 -15.99 1.46
C GLY A 90 -9.39 -15.51 0.49
N GLY A 91 -8.27 -14.96 0.97
CA GLY A 91 -7.26 -14.31 0.13
C GLY A 91 -7.67 -12.93 -0.36
N LEU A 92 -7.10 -12.48 -1.47
CA LEU A 92 -7.50 -11.24 -2.14
C LEU A 92 -8.62 -11.55 -3.14
N ARG A 93 -9.79 -10.93 -2.93
CA ARG A 93 -10.95 -11.05 -3.81
C ARG A 93 -10.88 -9.96 -4.86
N ILE A 94 -10.96 -10.34 -6.13
CA ILE A 94 -10.84 -9.41 -7.26
C ILE A 94 -12.20 -9.33 -7.93
N ILE A 95 -12.83 -8.16 -7.80
CA ILE A 95 -14.25 -7.96 -8.10
C ILE A 95 -14.38 -6.86 -9.14
N ASP A 96 -14.98 -7.18 -10.29
CA ASP A 96 -15.40 -6.19 -11.26
C ASP A 96 -16.64 -5.44 -10.75
N VAL A 97 -16.53 -4.11 -10.74
CA VAL A 97 -17.56 -3.17 -10.30
C VAL A 97 -17.93 -2.18 -11.42
N HIS A 98 -17.72 -2.55 -12.69
CA HIS A 98 -18.16 -1.75 -13.83
C HIS A 98 -19.66 -1.42 -13.77
N ASP A 99 -20.49 -2.35 -13.31
CA ASP A 99 -21.84 -2.09 -12.82
C ASP A 99 -21.87 -2.19 -11.28
N PRO A 100 -21.86 -1.06 -10.56
CA PRO A 100 -21.89 -1.01 -9.10
C PRO A 100 -23.10 -1.71 -8.46
N SER A 101 -24.20 -1.86 -9.20
CA SER A 101 -25.40 -2.55 -8.70
C SER A 101 -25.33 -4.08 -8.84
N SER A 102 -24.37 -4.58 -9.61
CA SER A 102 -24.18 -6.02 -9.88
C SER A 102 -22.69 -6.40 -9.88
N PRO A 103 -21.98 -6.25 -8.74
CA PRO A 103 -20.56 -6.58 -8.63
C PRO A 103 -20.30 -8.08 -8.89
N ALA A 104 -19.26 -8.38 -9.67
CA ALA A 104 -18.94 -9.73 -10.09
C ALA A 104 -17.49 -10.11 -9.73
N GLU A 105 -17.30 -11.15 -8.94
CA GLU A 105 -15.96 -11.67 -8.67
C GLU A 105 -15.38 -12.35 -9.92
N VAL A 106 -14.22 -11.87 -10.36
CA VAL A 106 -13.53 -12.36 -11.56
C VAL A 106 -12.35 -13.27 -11.23
N ALA A 107 -11.75 -13.12 -10.05
CA ALA A 107 -10.64 -13.95 -9.59
C ALA A 107 -10.46 -13.92 -8.07
N VAL A 108 -9.68 -14.87 -7.58
CA VAL A 108 -9.17 -14.91 -6.20
C VAL A 108 -7.67 -15.15 -6.26
N TYR A 109 -6.90 -14.31 -5.56
CA TYR A 109 -5.46 -14.45 -5.41
C TYR A 109 -5.11 -14.89 -3.98
N ALA A 110 -4.08 -15.74 -3.84
CA ALA A 110 -3.63 -16.30 -2.56
C ALA A 110 -4.78 -16.91 -1.73
N GLN A 111 -5.54 -17.83 -2.34
CA GLN A 111 -6.67 -18.47 -1.68
C GLN A 111 -6.27 -19.10 -0.33
N SER A 112 -7.10 -18.90 0.70
CA SER A 112 -6.87 -19.35 2.09
C SER A 112 -5.85 -18.54 2.90
N GLU A 113 -5.24 -17.51 2.31
CA GLU A 113 -4.47 -16.54 3.09
C GLU A 113 -5.38 -15.50 3.74
N ARG A 114 -4.84 -14.89 4.80
CA ARG A 114 -5.39 -13.65 5.34
C ARG A 114 -4.68 -12.49 4.67
N VAL A 115 -5.44 -11.66 3.97
CA VAL A 115 -4.93 -10.38 3.45
C VAL A 115 -5.20 -9.31 4.49
N TRP A 116 -4.15 -8.55 4.84
CA TRP A 116 -4.23 -7.50 5.84
C TRP A 116 -4.44 -6.13 5.21
N GLY A 117 -3.62 -5.80 4.21
CA GLY A 117 -3.68 -4.56 3.46
C GLY A 117 -3.43 -4.82 1.98
N VAL A 118 -3.96 -3.91 1.17
CA VAL A 118 -3.79 -3.90 -0.28
C VAL A 118 -3.63 -2.46 -0.74
N ALA A 119 -2.67 -2.20 -1.62
CA ALA A 119 -2.47 -0.91 -2.25
C ALA A 119 -1.99 -1.09 -3.67
N ALA A 120 -2.32 -0.15 -4.56
CA ALA A 120 -1.94 -0.23 -5.96
C ALA A 120 -1.23 1.04 -6.46
N ALA A 121 -0.31 0.84 -7.40
CA ALA A 121 0.19 1.92 -8.26
C ALA A 121 0.06 1.50 -9.72
N GLY A 122 -0.96 2.06 -10.39
CA GLY A 122 -1.33 1.61 -11.72
C GLY A 122 -1.84 0.17 -11.70
N GLN A 123 -1.15 -0.74 -12.38
CA GLN A 123 -1.52 -2.16 -12.47
C GLN A 123 -0.71 -3.06 -11.53
N ILE A 124 0.23 -2.50 -10.77
CA ILE A 124 1.00 -3.24 -9.78
C ILE A 124 0.33 -3.10 -8.42
N VAL A 125 -0.02 -4.24 -7.83
CA VAL A 125 -0.68 -4.35 -6.54
C VAL A 125 0.30 -4.92 -5.52
N CYS A 126 0.44 -4.25 -4.38
CA CYS A 126 1.13 -4.74 -3.20
C CYS A 126 0.09 -5.38 -2.26
N VAL A 127 0.32 -6.62 -1.84
CA VAL A 127 -0.60 -7.39 -1.00
C VAL A 127 0.13 -7.88 0.24
N SER A 128 -0.23 -7.39 1.43
CA SER A 128 0.31 -7.92 2.69
C SER A 128 -0.52 -9.09 3.21
N MET A 129 0.19 -10.13 3.64
CA MET A 129 -0.43 -11.39 4.05
C MET A 129 0.08 -11.87 5.41
N ARG A 130 -0.75 -12.66 6.09
CA ARG A 130 -0.40 -13.27 7.39
C ARG A 130 0.83 -14.17 7.34
N SER A 131 1.20 -14.69 6.18
CA SER A 131 2.39 -15.53 5.99
C SER A 131 3.73 -14.81 6.24
N GLY A 132 3.72 -13.50 6.49
CA GLY A 132 4.91 -12.73 6.90
C GLY A 132 5.62 -12.05 5.73
N GLY A 133 4.88 -11.62 4.70
CA GLY A 133 5.46 -10.97 3.53
C GLY A 133 4.46 -10.13 2.74
N VAL A 134 4.99 -9.43 1.76
CA VAL A 134 4.19 -8.76 0.72
C VAL A 134 4.47 -9.38 -0.64
N ASP A 135 3.42 -9.60 -1.40
CA ASP A 135 3.51 -9.97 -2.81
C ASP A 135 3.27 -8.75 -3.69
N PHE A 136 3.98 -8.68 -4.81
CA PHE A 136 3.73 -7.73 -5.89
C PHE A 136 3.06 -8.49 -7.04
N VAL A 137 1.89 -8.02 -7.45
CA VAL A 137 1.00 -8.72 -8.39
C VAL A 137 0.68 -7.79 -9.55
N ASP A 138 0.83 -8.30 -10.78
CA ASP A 138 0.33 -7.65 -11.99
C ASP A 138 -1.17 -7.92 -12.15
N LEU A 139 -1.94 -6.84 -12.26
CA LEU A 139 -3.38 -6.83 -12.44
C LEU A 139 -3.81 -6.38 -13.85
N SER A 140 -2.91 -6.40 -14.83
CA SER A 140 -3.22 -6.04 -16.22
C SER A 140 -4.38 -6.86 -16.82
N ASP A 141 -4.57 -8.11 -16.36
CA ASP A 141 -5.78 -8.90 -16.55
C ASP A 141 -6.37 -9.28 -15.18
N PRO A 142 -7.42 -8.59 -14.71
CA PRO A 142 -8.03 -8.86 -13.39
C PRO A 142 -8.55 -10.28 -13.22
N ALA A 143 -8.93 -10.97 -14.31
CA ALA A 143 -9.38 -12.35 -14.24
C ALA A 143 -8.19 -13.34 -14.09
N ARG A 144 -6.96 -12.86 -14.26
CA ARG A 144 -5.72 -13.65 -14.25
C ARG A 144 -4.58 -12.89 -13.57
N PRO A 145 -4.69 -12.57 -12.27
CA PRO A 145 -3.62 -11.91 -11.53
C PRO A 145 -2.32 -12.73 -11.57
N VAL A 146 -1.18 -12.07 -11.78
CA VAL A 146 0.13 -12.73 -11.87
C VAL A 146 1.06 -12.21 -10.80
N LYS A 147 1.55 -13.07 -9.91
CA LYS A 147 2.63 -12.72 -8.98
C LYS A 147 3.89 -12.41 -9.77
N LEU A 148 4.42 -11.20 -9.60
CA LEU A 148 5.70 -10.77 -10.17
C LEU A 148 6.86 -11.09 -9.24
N GLY A 149 6.72 -10.74 -7.97
CA GLY A 149 7.77 -10.88 -6.96
C GLY A 149 7.22 -10.85 -5.54
N GLU A 150 8.11 -10.97 -4.57
CA GLU A 150 7.77 -10.95 -3.15
C GLU A 150 8.89 -10.33 -2.32
N TYR A 151 8.51 -9.69 -1.22
CA TYR A 151 9.44 -9.26 -0.19
C TYR A 151 9.05 -9.91 1.15
N ARG A 152 9.98 -10.71 1.71
CA ARG A 152 9.73 -11.59 2.86
C ARG A 152 10.47 -11.23 4.14
N ALA A 153 11.31 -10.20 4.12
CA ALA A 153 12.01 -9.74 5.32
C ALA A 153 11.08 -8.83 6.14
N LEU A 154 9.95 -9.41 6.57
CA LEU A 154 8.87 -8.84 7.37
C LEU A 154 8.45 -9.89 8.42
N ASP A 155 7.84 -9.45 9.52
CA ASP A 155 7.30 -10.32 10.57
C ASP A 155 5.75 -10.38 10.48
N GLU A 156 5.08 -9.23 10.61
CA GLU A 156 3.62 -9.14 10.55
C GLU A 156 3.18 -7.87 9.79
N PRO A 157 3.18 -7.89 8.43
CA PRO A 157 2.81 -6.71 7.65
C PRO A 157 1.30 -6.47 7.73
N ARG A 158 0.91 -5.35 8.35
CA ARG A 158 -0.51 -5.03 8.64
C ARG A 158 -1.17 -4.13 7.63
N ASP A 159 -0.42 -3.22 7.03
CA ASP A 159 -0.97 -2.32 6.03
C ASP A 159 0.12 -1.91 5.06
N VAL A 160 -0.31 -1.53 3.86
CA VAL A 160 0.57 -1.17 2.76
C VAL A 160 0.04 0.09 2.07
N ALA A 161 0.96 0.94 1.63
CA ALA A 161 0.66 2.05 0.74
C ALA A 161 1.63 2.02 -0.45
N MET A 162 1.18 2.54 -1.59
CA MET A 162 1.95 2.58 -2.83
C MET A 162 1.99 4.02 -3.37
N VAL A 163 3.18 4.52 -3.66
CA VAL A 163 3.37 5.79 -4.38
C VAL A 163 4.32 5.55 -5.54
N GLY A 164 3.79 5.57 -6.76
CA GLY A 164 4.57 5.26 -7.95
C GLY A 164 5.20 3.87 -7.87
N SER A 165 6.52 3.79 -7.88
CA SER A 165 7.27 2.54 -7.79
C SER A 165 7.78 2.23 -6.38
N THR A 166 7.18 2.80 -5.34
CA THR A 166 7.61 2.63 -3.95
C THR A 166 6.47 2.10 -3.10
N ALA A 167 6.73 1.01 -2.39
CA ALA A 167 5.83 0.43 -1.41
C ALA A 167 6.26 0.80 0.01
N TYR A 168 5.29 1.15 0.84
CA TYR A 168 5.45 1.46 2.25
C TYR A 168 4.67 0.42 3.03
N VAL A 169 5.34 -0.32 3.91
CA VAL A 169 4.75 -1.48 4.61
C VAL A 169 4.90 -1.29 6.11
N CYS A 170 3.78 -1.23 6.82
CA CYS A 170 3.76 -1.28 8.27
C CYS A 170 4.00 -2.71 8.73
N ASP A 171 5.17 -2.99 9.29
CA ASP A 171 5.48 -4.25 9.94
C ASP A 171 5.19 -4.15 11.44
N TYR A 172 4.08 -4.76 11.85
CA TYR A 172 3.62 -4.77 13.24
C TYR A 172 4.57 -5.57 14.13
N GLY A 173 5.07 -6.72 13.66
CA GLY A 173 5.90 -7.62 14.46
C GLY A 173 7.27 -7.02 14.77
N ASP A 174 7.86 -6.37 13.76
CA ASP A 174 9.16 -5.73 13.87
C ASP A 174 9.10 -4.26 14.35
N ARG A 175 7.90 -3.67 14.41
CA ARG A 175 7.65 -2.24 14.75
C ARG A 175 8.45 -1.32 13.85
N SER A 176 8.18 -1.41 12.57
CA SER A 176 8.85 -0.58 11.59
C SER A 176 7.98 -0.27 10.38
N LEU A 177 8.35 0.81 9.71
CA LEU A 177 7.94 1.09 8.35
C LEU A 177 9.06 0.62 7.42
N HIS A 178 8.76 -0.36 6.58
CA HIS A 178 9.63 -0.77 5.48
C HIS A 178 9.27 0.03 4.24
N ILE A 179 10.28 0.55 3.55
CA ILE A 179 10.14 1.25 2.28
C ILE A 179 10.88 0.45 1.22
N ILE A 180 10.16 0.02 0.21
CA ILE A 180 10.59 -0.98 -0.77
C ILE A 180 10.49 -0.37 -2.16
N ASP A 181 11.56 -0.46 -2.93
CA ASP A 181 11.59 -0.14 -4.35
C ASP A 181 11.02 -1.29 -5.18
N VAL A 182 10.09 -0.92 -6.06
CA VAL A 182 9.27 -1.79 -6.90
C VAL A 182 9.40 -1.39 -8.38
N ARG A 183 10.45 -0.65 -8.77
CA ARG A 183 10.73 -0.34 -10.20
C ARG A 183 10.89 -1.61 -11.02
N ASP A 184 11.53 -2.63 -10.44
CA ASP A 184 11.45 -4.00 -10.89
C ASP A 184 10.64 -4.81 -9.87
N ALA A 185 9.34 -4.93 -10.12
CA ALA A 185 8.42 -5.67 -9.27
C ALA A 185 8.73 -7.19 -9.19
N THR A 186 9.58 -7.71 -10.09
CA THR A 186 10.04 -9.11 -10.01
C THR A 186 11.18 -9.31 -9.02
N ASN A 187 11.86 -8.23 -8.64
CA ASN A 187 12.95 -8.21 -7.67
C ASN A 187 12.84 -6.99 -6.74
N PRO A 188 11.81 -6.92 -5.89
CA PRO A 188 11.61 -5.80 -4.98
C PRO A 188 12.73 -5.69 -3.95
N GLY A 189 13.22 -4.48 -3.71
CA GLY A 189 14.37 -4.21 -2.84
C GLY A 189 14.07 -3.24 -1.71
N LEU A 190 14.54 -3.51 -0.50
CA LEU A 190 14.44 -2.56 0.62
C LEU A 190 15.30 -1.32 0.32
N ILE A 191 14.71 -0.13 0.39
CA ILE A 191 15.44 1.15 0.28
C ILE A 191 15.52 1.89 1.61
N GLY A 192 14.58 1.65 2.53
CA GLY A 192 14.57 2.30 3.83
C GLY A 192 13.81 1.49 4.86
N LYS A 193 14.20 1.63 6.13
CA LYS A 193 13.50 1.03 7.25
C LYS A 193 13.52 1.98 8.44
N PHE A 194 12.35 2.39 8.88
CA PHE A 194 12.20 3.27 10.04
C PHE A 194 11.59 2.49 11.19
N HIS A 195 12.32 2.39 12.30
CA HIS A 195 11.74 1.82 13.50
C HIS A 195 10.71 2.78 14.05
N THR A 196 9.49 2.30 14.19
CA THR A 196 8.43 3.04 14.83
C THR A 196 8.56 2.83 16.34
N PRO A 197 8.36 3.87 17.17
CA PRO A 197 8.40 3.72 18.62
C PRO A 197 7.41 2.65 19.11
N HIS A 198 6.28 2.53 18.41
CA HIS A 198 5.18 1.61 18.68
C HIS A 198 4.73 0.88 17.42
N VAL A 199 3.86 -0.12 17.59
CA VAL A 199 3.25 -0.85 16.47
C VAL A 199 2.39 0.10 15.63
N ALA A 200 2.68 0.16 14.33
CA ALA A 200 1.84 0.83 13.35
C ALA A 200 0.92 -0.21 12.71
N GLU A 201 -0.37 0.09 12.62
CA GLU A 201 -1.37 -0.79 11.99
C GLU A 201 -1.85 -0.25 10.65
N SER A 202 -1.69 1.05 10.38
CA SER A 202 -2.04 1.65 9.09
C SER A 202 -0.99 2.63 8.60
N VAL A 203 -0.84 2.72 7.28
CA VAL A 203 0.01 3.69 6.60
C VAL A 203 -0.73 4.35 5.45
N THR A 204 -0.59 5.67 5.34
CA THR A 204 -0.87 6.40 4.10
C THR A 204 0.28 7.36 3.80
N VAL A 205 0.45 7.72 2.54
CA VAL A 205 1.56 8.58 2.10
C VAL A 205 1.02 9.71 1.24
N GLU A 206 1.36 10.94 1.60
CA GLU A 206 1.02 12.13 0.84
C GLU A 206 2.29 12.95 0.60
N GLY A 207 2.62 13.15 -0.68
CA GLY A 207 3.85 13.83 -1.07
C GLY A 207 5.08 13.13 -0.50
N SER A 208 5.78 13.82 0.39
CA SER A 208 6.99 13.31 1.05
C SER A 208 6.75 12.84 2.48
N VAL A 209 5.52 12.65 2.93
CA VAL A 209 5.24 12.30 4.33
C VAL A 209 4.46 11.01 4.40
N ALA A 210 4.97 10.04 5.15
CA ALA A 210 4.25 8.84 5.54
C ALA A 210 3.56 9.07 6.90
N TYR A 211 2.26 8.82 6.93
CA TYR A 211 1.38 8.95 8.08
C TYR A 211 1.10 7.55 8.61
N LEU A 212 1.54 7.29 9.84
CA LEU A 212 1.40 6.01 10.50
C LEU A 212 0.43 6.12 11.66
N ALA A 213 -0.57 5.25 11.69
CA ALA A 213 -1.52 5.17 12.78
C ALA A 213 -1.32 3.87 13.57
N GLY A 214 -1.28 3.98 14.90
CA GLY A 214 -1.18 2.85 15.82
C GLY A 214 -2.15 2.94 16.99
N VAL A 215 -2.50 1.79 17.58
CA VAL A 215 -3.53 1.66 18.62
C VAL A 215 -3.18 2.41 19.91
N THR A 216 -1.89 2.57 20.22
CA THR A 216 -1.45 3.04 21.54
C THR A 216 -1.09 4.53 21.62
N GLU A 217 -0.60 5.15 20.54
CA GLU A 217 0.02 6.49 20.61
C GLU A 217 -0.39 7.45 19.47
N GLY A 218 -1.41 7.10 18.68
CA GLY A 218 -2.01 8.00 17.71
C GLY A 218 -1.25 8.08 16.38
N LEU A 219 -1.18 9.28 15.80
CA LEU A 219 -0.63 9.54 14.46
C LEU A 219 0.85 9.93 14.54
N HIS A 220 1.70 9.23 13.79
CA HIS A 220 3.12 9.54 13.61
C HIS A 220 3.39 9.94 12.16
N LEU A 221 4.18 11.00 11.97
CA LEU A 221 4.59 11.46 10.65
C LEU A 221 6.06 11.14 10.49
N ILE A 222 6.38 10.42 9.42
CA ILE A 222 7.75 10.14 9.00
C ILE A 222 7.98 10.91 7.72
N ASP A 223 9.00 11.77 7.72
CA ASP A 223 9.46 12.38 6.49
C ASP A 223 10.11 11.30 5.63
N VAL A 224 9.52 11.07 4.47
CA VAL A 224 9.98 10.17 3.42
C VAL A 224 10.42 10.97 2.19
N SER A 225 10.67 12.29 2.33
CA SER A 225 11.33 13.11 1.31
C SER A 225 12.66 12.54 0.89
N ASP A 226 13.34 11.92 1.84
CA ASP A 226 14.63 11.27 1.67
C ASP A 226 14.45 9.84 1.12
N CYS A 227 13.20 9.48 0.77
CA CYS A 227 12.78 8.21 0.21
C CYS A 227 11.88 8.37 -1.03
N PRO A 228 12.39 9.04 -2.07
CA PRO A 228 12.52 8.44 -3.40
C PRO A 228 13.96 8.56 -3.92
N PRO A 229 14.43 7.61 -4.75
CA PRO A 229 15.74 7.01 -4.58
C PRO A 229 16.84 8.04 -4.73
N CYS A 230 17.37 8.55 -3.62
CA CYS A 230 18.74 9.01 -3.64
C CYS A 230 19.61 7.76 -3.64
N ARG A 231 19.56 7.02 -4.75
CA ARG A 231 20.26 5.75 -4.94
C ARG A 231 21.75 5.90 -4.63
N ALA A 232 22.25 7.12 -4.85
CA ALA A 232 23.63 7.52 -4.60
C ALA A 232 23.95 7.82 -3.14
N ASP A 233 22.97 7.98 -2.24
CA ASP A 233 23.15 8.03 -0.79
C ASP A 233 23.25 6.60 -0.25
N LEU A 234 24.47 6.08 -0.23
CA LEU A 234 24.78 4.73 0.23
C LEU A 234 25.03 4.68 1.74
N THR A 235 25.15 5.83 2.39
CA THR A 235 25.35 5.93 3.83
C THR A 235 24.04 6.14 4.59
N GLY A 236 22.96 6.50 3.90
CA GLY A 236 21.64 6.76 4.45
C GLY A 236 21.62 8.01 5.33
N ASP A 237 22.51 8.98 5.07
CA ASP A 237 22.63 10.20 5.87
C ASP A 237 21.85 11.40 5.30
N GLY A 238 21.13 11.19 4.19
CA GLY A 238 20.26 12.18 3.55
C GLY A 238 21.01 13.12 2.61
N ALA A 239 22.31 12.89 2.36
CA ALA A 239 23.11 13.67 1.42
C ALA A 239 23.85 12.75 0.44
N VAL A 240 24.01 13.20 -0.81
CA VAL A 240 25.00 12.61 -1.72
C VAL A 240 26.32 13.34 -1.53
N ASP A 241 27.20 12.74 -0.76
CA ASP A 241 28.51 13.31 -0.48
C ASP A 241 29.63 12.27 -0.59
N THR A 242 30.88 12.73 -0.51
CA THR A 242 32.08 11.91 -0.68
C THR A 242 32.09 10.59 0.10
N ARG A 243 31.33 10.47 1.20
CA ARG A 243 31.17 9.24 1.98
C ARG A 243 30.45 8.17 1.19
N ASP A 244 29.41 8.52 0.42
CA ASP A 244 28.71 7.56 -0.42
C ASP A 244 29.58 7.11 -1.59
N PHE A 245 30.43 8.00 -2.11
CA PHE A 245 31.37 7.66 -3.19
C PHE A 245 32.33 6.59 -2.72
N VAL A 246 32.84 6.77 -1.50
CA VAL A 246 33.75 5.82 -0.87
C VAL A 246 33.01 4.52 -0.56
N ALA A 247 31.75 4.58 -0.12
CA ALA A 247 30.93 3.39 0.10
C ALA A 247 30.75 2.58 -1.21
N PHE A 248 30.41 3.25 -2.31
CA PHE A 248 30.31 2.62 -3.63
C PHE A 248 31.63 1.99 -4.07
N LEU A 249 32.74 2.74 -3.96
CA LEU A 249 34.07 2.25 -4.34
C LEU A 249 34.46 0.99 -3.58
N ASN A 250 34.10 0.88 -2.31
CA ASN A 250 34.36 -0.31 -1.51
C ASN A 250 33.58 -1.52 -2.02
N LEU A 251 32.28 -1.36 -2.33
CA LEU A 251 31.45 -2.42 -2.90
C LEU A 251 31.95 -2.85 -4.29
N TRP A 252 32.25 -1.87 -5.15
CA TRP A 252 32.74 -2.10 -6.52
C TRP A 252 34.10 -2.81 -6.51
N ALA A 253 35.03 -2.42 -5.64
CA ALA A 253 36.34 -3.07 -5.51
C ALA A 253 36.26 -4.52 -4.99
N LEU A 254 35.19 -4.85 -4.25
CA LEU A 254 34.93 -6.21 -3.77
C LEU A 254 34.15 -7.07 -4.78
N GLY A 255 33.64 -6.47 -5.86
CA GLY A 255 32.71 -7.14 -6.78
C GLY A 255 31.40 -7.55 -6.09
N ASP A 256 30.97 -6.77 -5.09
CA ASP A 256 29.75 -7.04 -4.33
C ASP A 256 28.51 -6.85 -5.24
N PRO A 257 27.52 -7.77 -5.23
CA PRO A 257 26.29 -7.62 -6.01
C PRO A 257 25.54 -6.30 -5.76
N ALA A 258 25.71 -5.65 -4.61
CA ALA A 258 25.15 -4.32 -4.35
C ALA A 258 25.76 -3.22 -5.23
N ALA A 259 26.90 -3.48 -5.88
CA ALA A 259 27.50 -2.61 -6.87
C ALA A 259 27.03 -2.88 -8.31
N ASP A 260 26.15 -3.85 -8.56
CA ASP A 260 25.49 -4.05 -9.87
C ASP A 260 24.40 -3.00 -10.06
N TRP A 261 24.80 -1.87 -10.66
CA TRP A 261 23.99 -0.68 -10.78
C TRP A 261 23.19 -0.62 -12.08
N ASN A 262 23.55 -1.41 -13.08
CA ASN A 262 22.78 -1.52 -14.31
C ASN A 262 21.87 -2.77 -14.34
N GLY A 263 22.01 -3.68 -13.38
CA GLY A 263 21.19 -4.89 -13.20
C GLY A 263 21.52 -6.01 -14.19
N ASP A 264 22.72 -6.00 -14.79
CA ASP A 264 23.12 -6.98 -15.80
C ASP A 264 23.78 -8.24 -15.22
N GLY A 265 23.91 -8.31 -13.89
CA GLY A 265 24.50 -9.41 -13.15
C GLY A 265 26.03 -9.40 -13.12
N VAL A 266 26.68 -8.35 -13.63
CA VAL A 266 28.14 -8.22 -13.70
C VAL A 266 28.58 -6.87 -13.15
N VAL A 267 29.34 -6.87 -12.06
CA VAL A 267 29.96 -5.64 -11.53
C VAL A 267 31.14 -5.22 -12.41
N ASP A 268 30.94 -4.23 -13.27
CA ASP A 268 31.95 -3.69 -14.17
C ASP A 268 31.93 -2.13 -14.24
N THR A 269 32.62 -1.57 -15.24
CA THR A 269 32.70 -0.11 -15.41
C THR A 269 31.37 0.56 -15.77
N ARG A 270 30.38 -0.18 -16.26
CA ARG A 270 29.06 0.33 -16.61
C ARG A 270 28.27 0.65 -15.35
N ASP A 271 28.45 -0.12 -14.28
CA ASP A 271 27.89 0.18 -12.96
C ASP A 271 28.47 1.44 -12.37
N PHE A 272 29.78 1.61 -12.52
CA PHE A 272 30.47 2.82 -12.10
C PHE A 272 29.92 4.07 -12.83
N ILE A 273 29.65 3.96 -14.13
CA ILE A 273 29.05 5.05 -14.91
C ILE A 273 27.59 5.29 -14.49
N ALA A 274 26.82 4.23 -14.25
CA ALA A 274 25.44 4.33 -13.75
C ALA A 274 25.38 5.00 -12.37
N TYR A 275 26.34 4.67 -11.49
CA TYR A 275 26.53 5.31 -10.19
C TYR A 275 26.84 6.80 -10.33
N LEU A 276 27.83 7.16 -11.13
CA LEU A 276 28.17 8.55 -11.39
C LEU A 276 27.01 9.36 -11.98
N GLY A 277 26.17 8.72 -12.79
CA GLY A 277 24.96 9.34 -13.32
C GLY A 277 23.97 9.74 -12.23
N ALA A 278 23.71 8.85 -11.27
CA ALA A 278 22.85 9.15 -10.13
C ALA A 278 23.51 10.15 -9.16
N TRP A 279 24.81 9.99 -8.90
CA TRP A 279 25.59 10.90 -8.07
C TRP A 279 25.53 12.35 -8.57
N ALA A 280 25.73 12.55 -9.88
CA ALA A 280 25.74 13.88 -10.47
C ALA A 280 24.35 14.51 -10.55
N ALA A 281 23.30 13.68 -10.56
CA ALA A 281 21.92 14.13 -10.46
C ALA A 281 21.58 14.64 -9.05
N GLY A 282 22.30 14.17 -8.02
CA GLY A 282 22.02 14.46 -6.62
C GLY A 282 20.75 13.78 -6.12
N CYS A 283 20.28 14.23 -4.97
CA CYS A 283 18.86 14.20 -4.63
C CYS A 283 18.26 15.54 -5.15
#